data_AF-A0A949G8M4-F1
#
_entry.id   AF-A0A949G8M4-F1
#
_cell.length_a   1.000
_cell.length_b   1.000
_cell.length_c   1.000
_cell.angle_alpha   90.00
_cell.angle_beta   90.00
_cell.angle_gamma   90.00
#
_symmetry.space_group_name_H-M   'P 1'
#
loop_
_entity.id
_entity.type
_entity.pdbx_description
1 polymer ?
#
loop_
_entity_poly.entity_id
_entity_poly.type
_entity_poly.pdbx_seq_one_letter_code
_entity_poly.pdbx_strand_id
1 'polypeptide(L)' 'RLHQEIVKIVNQPDTRAKLTSMGFDIVGNTPDQFTSYIQSEVNRWGKVIRDAKIKVD' A
#
# COMPACT_ATOMS: atom_id res chain seq x y z
N ARG A 1 -14.80 3.79 9.95
CA ARG A 1 -15.13 2.41 10.37
C ARG A 1 -14.20 1.36 9.75
N LEU A 2 -14.23 1.08 8.44
CA LEU A 2 -13.39 0.01 7.86
C LEU A 2 -11.88 0.19 8.14
N HIS A 3 -11.33 1.38 7.86
CA HIS A 3 -9.94 1.69 8.14
C HIS A 3 -9.54 1.42 9.60
N GLN A 4 -10.37 1.85 10.55
CA GLN A 4 -10.11 1.68 11.98
C GLN A 4 -10.06 0.20 12.38
N GLU A 5 -10.99 -0.62 11.87
CA GLU A 5 -10.99 -2.06 12.14
C GLU A 5 -9.78 -2.76 11.53
N ILE A 6 -9.39 -2.39 10.30
CA ILE A 6 -8.19 -2.94 9.65
C ILE A 6 -6.95 -2.59 10.47
N VAL A 7 -6.77 -1.32 10.82
CA VAL A 7 -5.64 -0.85 11.65
C VAL A 7 -5.60 -1.61 12.97
N LYS A 8 -6.75 -1.80 13.63
CA LYS A 8 -6.84 -2.58 14.86
C LYS A 8 -6.37 -4.01 14.67
N ILE A 9 -6.81 -4.70 13.62
CA ILE A 9 -6.48 -6.10 13.34
C ILE A 9 -4.99 -6.27 13.02
N VAL A 10 -4.41 -5.44 12.14
CA VAL A 10 -2.99 -5.54 11.79
C VAL A 10 -2.07 -5.19 12.96
N ASN A 11 -2.58 -4.48 13.97
CA ASN A 11 -1.87 -4.18 15.20
C ASN A 11 -1.97 -5.27 16.27
N GLN A 12 -2.81 -6.29 16.09
CA GLN A 12 -2.85 -7.41 17.03
C GLN A 12 -1.51 -8.15 17.01
N PRO A 13 -0.97 -8.57 18.18
CA PRO A 13 0.37 -9.15 18.28
C PRO A 13 0.62 -10.30 17.29
N ASP A 14 -0.29 -11.28 17.24
CA ASP A 14 -0.14 -12.46 16.38
C ASP A 14 -0.21 -12.10 14.89
N THR A 15 -1.13 -11.21 14.51
CA THR A 15 -1.25 -10.72 13.13
C THR A 15 -0.01 -9.94 12.71
N ARG A 16 0.47 -9.04 13.57
CA ARG A 16 1.68 -8.25 13.33
C ARG A 16 2.90 -9.14 13.19
N ALA A 17 3.07 -10.11 14.08
CA ALA A 17 4.18 -11.06 14.03
C ALA A 17 4.16 -11.88 12.73
N LYS A 18 2.99 -12.34 12.31
CA LYS A 18 2.83 -13.08 11.04
C LYS A 18 3.13 -12.23 9.81
N LEU A 19 2.64 -10.99 9.76
CA LEU A 19 2.89 -10.10 8.61
C LEU A 19 4.37 -9.72 8.52
N THR A 20 4.99 -9.38 9.65
CA THR A 20 6.41 -9.03 9.68
C THR A 20 7.32 -10.21 9.39
N SER A 21 6.99 -11.44 9.80
CA SER A 21 7.76 -12.63 9.43
C SER A 21 7.69 -12.97 7.94
N MET A 22 6.65 -12.51 7.24
CA MET A 22 6.53 -12.58 5.78
C MET A 22 7.25 -11.41 5.07
N GLY A 23 7.86 -10.48 5.80
CA GLY A 23 8.56 -9.32 5.25
C GLY A 23 7.69 -8.11 4.95
N PHE A 24 6.45 -8.04 5.47
CA PHE A 24 5.61 -6.86 5.31
C PHE A 24 5.92 -5.77 6.33
N ASP A 25 5.96 -4.53 5.85
CA ASP A 25 5.94 -3.33 6.68
C ASP A 25 4.50 -2.83 6.87
N ILE A 26 4.08 -2.70 8.13
CA ILE A 26 2.73 -2.27 8.48
C ILE A 26 2.70 -0.74 8.58
N VAL A 27 2.07 -0.09 7.60
CA VAL A 27 2.00 1.38 7.52
C VAL A 27 0.79 1.96 8.25
N GLY A 28 -0.42 1.47 7.96
CA GLY A 28 -1.66 1.91 8.64
C GLY A 28 -2.01 3.39 8.45
N ASN A 29 -1.62 4.00 7.32
CA ASN A 29 -1.90 5.40 7.01
C ASN A 29 -3.41 5.70 6.86
N THR A 30 -3.77 6.98 6.87
CA THR A 30 -5.17 7.41 6.74
C THR A 30 -5.72 7.14 5.33
N PRO A 31 -7.05 7.04 5.15
CA PRO A 31 -7.65 6.90 3.82
C PRO A 31 -7.25 8.01 2.83
N ASP A 32 -7.14 9.25 3.30
CA ASP A 32 -6.74 10.38 2.46
C ASP A 32 -5.27 10.27 2.04
N GLN A 33 -4.39 9.91 2.98
CA GLN A 33 -2.97 9.67 2.67
C GLN A 33 -2.81 8.52 1.67
N PHE A 34 -3.60 7.45 1.81
CA PHE A 34 -3.59 6.35 0.86
C PHE A 34 -4.10 6.77 -0.52
N THR A 35 -5.14 7.59 -0.57
CA THR A 35 -5.66 8.16 -1.83
C THR A 35 -4.60 8.99 -2.55
N SER A 36 -3.93 9.89 -1.83
CA SER A 36 -2.84 10.70 -2.40
C SER A 36 -1.67 9.84 -2.86
N TYR A 37 -1.31 8.79 -2.11
CA TYR A 37 -0.24 7.87 -2.49
C TYR A 37 -0.55 7.10 -3.78
N ILE A 38 -1.77 6.58 -3.94
CA ILE A 38 -2.15 5.87 -5.17
C ILE A 38 -2.11 6.82 -6.37
N GLN A 39 -2.61 8.05 -6.21
CA GLN A 39 -2.55 9.05 -7.28
C GLN A 39 -1.11 9.37 -7.69
N SER A 40 -0.18 9.52 -6.74
CA SER A 40 1.22 9.80 -7.05
C SER A 40 1.90 8.61 -7.74
N GLU A 41 1.63 7.38 -7.28
CA GLU A 41 2.20 6.17 -7.86
C GLU A 41 1.69 5.89 -9.28
N VAL A 42 0.39 6.10 -9.53
CA VAL A 42 -0.19 5.99 -10.88
C VAL A 42 0.47 6.97 -11.83
N ASN A 43 0.64 8.22 -11.41
CA ASN A 43 1.29 9.25 -12.23
C ASN A 43 2.77 8.91 -12.50
N ARG A 44 3.50 8.50 -11.46
CA ARG A 44 4.92 8.16 -11.52
C ARG A 44 5.17 6.98 -12.46
N TRP A 45 4.51 5.85 -12.20
CA TRP A 45 4.73 4.64 -12.98
C TRP A 45 4.13 4.72 -14.37
N GLY A 46 3.00 5.42 -14.54
CA GLY A 46 2.45 5.71 -15.86
C GLY A 46 3.42 6.48 -16.74
N LYS A 47 4.16 7.45 -16.17
CA LYS A 47 5.23 8.15 -16.88
C LYS A 47 6.36 7.19 -17.26
N VAL A 48 6.87 6.40 -16.31
CA VAL A 48 7.94 5.41 -16.56
C VAL A 48 7.58 4.46 -17.71
N ILE A 49 6.37 3.91 -17.71
CA ILE A 49 5.89 2.98 -18.75
C ILE A 49 5.89 3.64 -20.13
N ARG A 50 5.34 4.85 -20.24
CA ARG A 50 5.29 5.59 -21.52
C ARG A 50 6.68 5.94 -22.04
N ASP A 51 7.54 6.44 -21.15
CA ASP A 51 8.89 6.86 -21.49
C ASP A 51 9.73 5.64 -21.95
N ALA A 52 9.57 4.50 -21.28
CA ALA A 52 10.27 3.25 -21.62
C ALA A 52 9.58 2.42 -22.72
N LYS A 53 8.43 2.86 -23.25
CA LYS A 53 7.63 2.15 -24.27
C LYS A 53 7.28 0.69 -23.89
N ILE A 54 7.08 0.44 -22.60
CA ILE A 54 6.74 -0.89 -22.08
C ILE A 54 5.28 -1.20 -22.46
N LYS A 55 5.04 -2.40 -23.00
CA LYS A 55 3.70 -2.95 -23.26
C LYS A 55 3.53 -4.23 -22.44
N VAL A 56 2.31 -4.49 -22.00
CA VAL A 56 1.91 -5.78 -21.45
C VAL A 56 1.35 -6.59 -22.61
N ASP A 57 1.73 -7.87 -22.67
CA ASP A 57 1.32 -8.81 -23.73
C ASP A 57 -0.18 -9.15 -23.69
#